data_AF-A0A4Y8RBF6-F1
#
_entry.id   AF-A0A4Y8RBF6-F1
#
_cell.length_a   1.000
_cell.length_b   1.000
_cell.length_c   1.000
_cell.angle_alpha   90.00
_cell.angle_beta   90.00
_cell.angle_gamma   90.00
#
_symmetry.space_group_name_H-M   'P 1'
#
loop_
_entity.id
_entity.type
_entity.pdbx_description
1 polymer ?
#
loop_
_entity_poly.entity_id
_entity_poly.type
_entity_poly.pdbx_seq_one_letter_code
_entity_poly.pdbx_strand_id
1 'polypeptide(L)' 'KDNAPQNLAVLRRLALNVARLHPDKTPMRRKLLKAGWDESFFFDLIRHMR' A
#
# COMPACT_ATOMS: atom_id res chain seq x y z
N LYS A 1 -20.83 -16.56 -4.34
CA LYS A 1 -19.47 -17.01 -3.97
C LYS A 1 -18.63 -16.83 -5.22
N ASP A 2 -18.01 -15.66 -5.38
CA ASP A 2 -16.95 -15.29 -6.35
C ASP A 2 -16.77 -13.76 -6.30
N ASN A 3 -16.31 -13.27 -5.14
CA ASN A 3 -16.09 -11.83 -4.91
C ASN A 3 -14.64 -11.43 -5.23
N ALA A 4 -13.92 -12.24 -6.03
CA ALA A 4 -12.50 -12.01 -6.28
C ALA A 4 -12.23 -10.60 -6.84
N PRO A 5 -12.99 -10.07 -7.83
CA PRO A 5 -12.80 -8.70 -8.31
C PRO A 5 -13.03 -7.64 -7.22
N GLN A 6 -14.09 -7.80 -6.42
CA GLN A 6 -14.47 -6.85 -5.37
C GLN A 6 -13.45 -6.85 -4.23
N ASN A 7 -13.04 -8.04 -3.76
CA ASN A 7 -12.03 -8.20 -2.72
C ASN A 7 -10.71 -7.56 -3.16
N LEU A 8 -10.32 -7.77 -4.41
CA LEU A 8 -9.08 -7.21 -4.96
C LEU A 8 -9.18 -5.69 -5.09
N ALA A 9 -10.34 -5.14 -5.48
CA ALA A 9 -10.58 -3.70 -5.48
C ALA A 9 -10.45 -3.09 -4.06
N VAL A 10 -10.97 -3.77 -3.04
CA VAL A 10 -10.83 -3.36 -1.63
C VAL A 10 -9.35 -3.37 -1.20
N LEU A 11 -8.61 -4.43 -1.51
CA LEU A 11 -7.17 -4.51 -1.20
C LEU A 11 -6.36 -3.42 -1.89
N ARG A 12 -6.64 -3.13 -3.16
CA ARG A 12 -5.99 -2.02 -3.90
C ARG A 12 -6.29 -0.68 -3.26
N ARG A 13 -7.54 -0.43 -2.88
CA ARG A 13 -7.94 0.81 -2.20
C ARG A 13 -7.24 0.97 -0.87
N LEU A 14 -7.12 -0.12 -0.10
CA LEU A 14 -6.38 -0.13 1.16
C LEU A 14 -4.91 0.22 0.92
N ALA A 15 -4.21 -0.49 0.03
CA ALA A 15 -2.80 -0.22 -0.29
C ALA A 15 -2.55 1.24 -0.73
N LEU A 16 -3.44 1.81 -1.55
CA LEU A 16 -3.35 3.21 -1.97
C LEU A 16 -3.52 4.19 -0.80
N ASN A 17 -4.45 3.93 0.11
CA ASN A 17 -4.65 4.79 1.28
C ASN A 17 -3.44 4.77 2.21
N VAL A 18 -2.84 3.60 2.45
CA VAL A 18 -1.62 3.47 3.25
C VAL A 18 -0.47 4.25 2.61
N ALA A 19 -0.25 4.07 1.30
CA ALA A 19 0.82 4.75 0.57
C ALA A 19 0.67 6.28 0.54
N ARG A 20 -0.57 6.79 0.59
CA ARG A 20 -0.86 8.23 0.66
C ARG A 20 -0.57 8.83 2.03
N LEU A 21 -0.79 8.07 3.10
CA LEU A 21 -0.58 8.54 4.48
C LEU A 21 0.90 8.59 4.86
N HIS A 22 1.75 7.86 4.15
CA HIS A 22 3.19 7.83 4.39
C HIS A 22 3.88 9.17 4.06
N PRO A 23 4.74 9.72 4.95
CA PRO A 23 5.31 11.08 4.83
C PRO A 23 6.35 11.24 3.72
N ASP A 24 6.83 10.15 3.10
CA ASP A 24 7.81 10.23 2.02
C ASP A 24 7.25 11.00 0.82
N LYS A 25 8.06 11.87 0.22
CA LYS A 25 7.67 12.68 -0.96
C LYS A 25 7.81 11.90 -2.27
N THR A 26 8.24 10.64 -2.23
CA THR A 26 8.35 9.82 -3.43
C THR A 26 6.98 9.60 -4.10
N PRO A 27 6.96 9.47 -5.45
CA PRO A 27 5.74 9.19 -6.17
C PRO A 27 5.05 7.92 -5.65
N MET A 28 3.72 7.93 -5.57
CA MET A 28 2.92 6.82 -5.02
C MET A 28 3.24 5.47 -5.67
N ARG A 29 3.45 5.44 -6.99
CA ARG A 29 3.87 4.22 -7.71
C ARG A 29 5.22 3.68 -7.20
N ARG A 30 6.17 4.56 -6.88
CA ARG A 30 7.48 4.18 -6.34
C ARG A 30 7.37 3.62 -4.93
N LYS A 31 6.50 4.19 -4.09
CA LYS A 31 6.21 3.63 -2.75
C LYS A 31 5.66 2.22 -2.84
N LEU A 32 4.66 1.99 -3.70
CA LEU A 32 4.06 0.66 -3.88
C LEU A 32 5.06 -0.36 -4.42
N LEU A 33 5.90 0.03 -5.40
CA LEU A 33 6.94 -0.84 -5.90
C LEU A 33 7.99 -1.13 -4.82
N LYS A 34 8.48 -0.11 -4.11
CA LYS A 34 9.47 -0.27 -3.04
C LYS A 34 8.96 -1.20 -1.94
N ALA A 35 7.71 -1.05 -1.51
CA ALA A 35 7.09 -1.93 -0.53
C ALA A 35 6.98 -3.40 -1.01
N GLY A 36 7.00 -3.65 -2.32
CA GLY A 36 7.05 -5.01 -2.87
C GLY A 36 8.44 -5.64 -2.88
N TRP A 37 9.52 -4.85 -2.77
CA TRP A 37 10.91 -5.32 -2.85
C TRP A 37 11.70 -5.15 -1.54
N ASP A 38 11.27 -4.23 -0.68
CA ASP A 38 11.93 -3.87 0.57
C ASP A 38 10.94 -4.08 1.73
N GLU A 39 11.17 -5.17 2.47
CA GLU A 39 10.34 -5.58 3.58
C GLU A 39 10.38 -4.58 4.75
N SER A 40 11.52 -3.93 4.97
CA SER A 40 11.65 -2.89 6.01
C SER A 40 10.77 -1.70 5.68
N PHE A 41 10.79 -1.28 4.41
CA PHE A 41 9.91 -0.21 3.93
C PHE A 41 8.44 -0.61 3.96
N PHE A 42 8.10 -1.88 3.70
CA PHE A 42 6.73 -2.38 3.83
C PHE A 42 6.19 -2.24 5.26
N PHE A 43 6.96 -2.67 6.27
CA PHE A 43 6.57 -2.52 7.67
C PHE A 43 6.48 -1.06 8.11
N ASP A 44 7.41 -0.21 7.64
CA ASP A 44 7.32 1.23 7.87
C ASP A 44 6.04 1.83 7.25
N LEU A 45 5.68 1.41 6.03
CA LEU A 45 4.46 1.86 5.35
C LEU A 45 3.20 1.50 6.15
N ILE A 46 3.11 0.27 6.67
CA ILE A 46 1.96 -0.19 7.47
C ILE A 46 1.92 0.48 8.84
N ARG A 47 3.07 0.75 9.47
CA ARG A 47 3.14 1.44 10.77
C ARG A 47 2.51 2.84 10.73
N HIS A 48 2.49 3.46 9.56
CA HIS A 48 1.87 4.77 9.35
C HIS A 48 0.34 4.71 9.24
N MET A 49 -0.29 3.52 9.24
CA MET A 49 -1.74 3.36 9.40
C MET A 49 -2.11 3.62 10.87
N ARG A 50 -2.29 4.89 11.25
CA ARG A 50 -2.89 5.28 12.53
C ARG A 50 -4.26 5.89 12.32
#